data_AF-A0A6P0TZE9-F1
#
_entry.id   AF-A0A6P0TZE9-F1
#
_cell.length_a   1.000
_cell.length_b   1.000
_cell.length_c   1.000
_cell.angle_alpha   90.00
_cell.angle_beta   90.00
_cell.angle_gamma   90.00
#
_symmetry.space_group_name_H-M   'P 1'
#
loop_
_entity.id
_entity.type
_entity.pdbx_description
1 polymer ?
#
loop_
_entity_poly.entity_id
_entity_poly.type
_entity_poly.pdbx_seq_one_letter_code
_entity_poly.pdbx_strand_id
1 'polypeptide(L)'
;WQEVISGWNYIVIRSGLRKLTIFFGVIYLSAGVLQVLFLPMVLSFASEKELGMVMSVSGIGMLLGSVTVSLWGSSKHRIEGILIFTFIQGLCLCLGGFKTAVVLAAIGGFGYLFSRAVIVSLNHTIWQQKVPQDLQGRVFALQNMMEKSLLVVTHLGAAPLVEFLFKPLMSENGMLASSVGRIIGVGDGRGMALLFVLMGLLNIGAVLVAYRTRELRRVERELPDADRFEVDNTESENTAAC
;
A
#
# COMPACT_ATOMS: atom_id res chain seq x y z
N TRP A 1 -6.27 -20.81 19.40
CA TRP A 1 -5.00 -21.16 18.72
C TRP A 1 -5.21 -22.01 17.47
N GLN A 2 -5.96 -23.12 17.48
CA GLN A 2 -6.25 -23.91 16.26
C GLN A 2 -6.95 -23.09 15.14
N GLU A 3 -7.76 -22.10 15.52
CA GLU A 3 -8.45 -21.23 14.56
C GLU A 3 -7.53 -20.26 13.80
N VAL A 4 -6.48 -19.76 14.45
CA VAL A 4 -5.45 -18.89 13.85
C VAL A 4 -4.62 -19.69 12.85
N ILE A 5 -4.33 -20.95 13.18
CA ILE A 5 -3.58 -21.89 12.34
C ILE A 5 -4.39 -22.24 11.08
N SER A 6 -5.71 -22.38 11.18
CA SER A 6 -6.57 -22.70 10.02
C SER A 6 -6.64 -21.56 9.00
N GLY A 7 -6.83 -20.31 9.46
CA GLY A 7 -6.79 -19.13 8.59
C GLY A 7 -5.40 -18.89 7.97
N TRP A 8 -4.33 -19.11 8.75
CA TRP A 8 -2.95 -19.02 8.26
C TRP A 8 -2.63 -20.09 7.22
N ASN A 9 -3.01 -21.35 7.46
CA ASN A 9 -2.86 -22.42 6.50
C ASN A 9 -3.64 -22.13 5.21
N TYR A 10 -4.85 -21.58 5.28
CA TYR A 10 -5.61 -21.21 4.08
C TYR A 10 -4.87 -20.18 3.20
N ILE A 11 -4.21 -19.19 3.82
CA ILE A 11 -3.40 -18.18 3.12
C ILE A 11 -2.10 -18.77 2.57
N VAL A 12 -1.43 -19.65 3.35
CA VAL A 12 -0.11 -20.20 3.00
C VAL A 12 -0.20 -21.32 1.96
N ILE A 13 -1.28 -22.10 1.96
CA ILE A 13 -1.51 -23.20 1.00
C ILE A 13 -1.78 -22.65 -0.40
N ARG A 14 -2.39 -21.46 -0.51
CA ARG A 14 -2.69 -20.80 -1.79
C ARG A 14 -1.55 -19.85 -2.17
N SER A 15 -0.66 -20.31 -3.06
CA SER A 15 0.52 -19.55 -3.52
C SER A 15 0.21 -18.12 -3.98
N GLY A 16 -0.96 -17.91 -4.60
CA GLY A 16 -1.44 -16.62 -5.05
C GLY A 16 -1.78 -15.64 -3.90
N LEU A 17 -2.44 -16.11 -2.84
CA LEU A 17 -2.76 -15.27 -1.67
C LEU A 17 -1.50 -14.92 -0.88
N ARG A 18 -0.58 -15.87 -0.71
CA ARG A 18 0.72 -15.62 -0.07
C ARG A 18 1.51 -14.51 -0.78
N LYS A 19 1.58 -14.55 -2.12
CA LYS A 19 2.26 -13.52 -2.91
C LYS A 19 1.56 -12.16 -2.82
N LEU A 20 0.23 -12.15 -2.76
CA LEU A 20 -0.56 -10.94 -2.53
C LEU A 20 -0.26 -10.34 -1.15
N THR A 21 -0.20 -11.16 -0.10
CA THR A 21 0.16 -10.71 1.25
C THR A 21 1.57 -10.12 1.32
N ILE A 22 2.56 -10.73 0.64
CA ILE A 22 3.92 -10.17 0.56
C ILE A 22 3.92 -8.81 -0.15
N PHE A 23 3.17 -8.70 -1.26
CA PHE A 23 3.02 -7.45 -2.00
C PHE A 23 2.40 -6.35 -1.13
N PHE A 24 1.33 -6.65 -0.39
CA PHE A 24 0.74 -5.70 0.56
C PHE A 24 1.67 -5.37 1.73
N GLY A 25 2.54 -6.30 2.15
CA GLY A 25 3.58 -6.03 3.13
C GLY A 25 4.49 -4.86 2.73
N VAL A 26 4.88 -4.79 1.46
CA VAL A 26 5.65 -3.67 0.91
C VAL A 26 4.86 -2.36 0.97
N ILE A 27 3.57 -2.40 0.60
CA ILE A 27 2.69 -1.23 0.67
C ILE A 27 2.56 -0.73 2.11
N TYR A 28 2.37 -1.63 3.08
CA TYR A 28 2.25 -1.28 4.49
C TYR A 28 3.53 -0.66 5.05
N LEU A 29 4.70 -1.17 4.66
CA LEU A 29 5.97 -0.56 5.03
C LEU A 29 6.08 0.88 4.51
N SER A 30 5.77 1.09 3.24
CA SER A 30 5.78 2.43 2.63
C SER A 30 4.79 3.39 3.29
N ALA A 31 3.60 2.89 3.65
CA ALA A 31 2.55 3.67 4.29
C ALA A 31 2.94 4.08 5.71
N GLY A 32 3.58 3.18 6.47
CA GLY A 32 4.05 3.48 7.82
C GLY A 32 5.15 4.54 7.84
N VAL A 33 6.10 4.46 6.92
CA VAL A 33 7.15 5.49 6.74
C VAL A 33 6.52 6.84 6.40
N LEU A 34 5.57 6.88 5.48
CA LEU A 34 4.85 8.11 5.13
C LEU A 34 4.11 8.68 6.34
N GLN A 35 3.40 7.86 7.09
CA GLN A 35 2.60 8.32 8.24
C GLN A 35 3.44 9.02 9.31
N VAL A 36 4.66 8.53 9.55
CA VAL A 36 5.58 9.08 10.56
C VAL A 36 6.25 10.35 10.06
N LEU A 37 6.68 10.36 8.81
CA LEU A 37 7.59 11.40 8.29
C LEU A 37 6.88 12.50 7.50
N PHE A 38 5.64 12.29 7.05
CA PHE A 38 4.97 13.26 6.19
C PHE A 38 4.76 14.60 6.87
N LEU A 39 4.29 14.59 8.12
CA LEU A 39 4.07 15.80 8.91
C LEU A 39 5.38 16.61 9.11
N PRO A 40 6.47 16.03 9.69
CA PRO A 40 7.70 16.79 9.89
C PRO A 40 8.37 17.19 8.57
N MET A 41 8.20 16.40 7.52
CA MET A 41 8.71 16.73 6.19
C MET A 41 8.02 17.97 5.62
N VAL A 42 6.68 18.05 5.66
CA VAL A 42 5.95 19.22 5.16
C VAL A 42 6.24 20.45 6.03
N LEU A 43 6.29 20.32 7.36
CA LEU A 43 6.62 21.44 8.26
C LEU A 43 8.05 21.96 8.09
N SER A 44 8.97 21.18 7.50
CA SER A 44 10.33 21.65 7.24
C SER A 44 10.40 22.76 6.17
N PHE A 45 9.36 22.94 5.36
CA PHE A 45 9.30 23.95 4.30
C PHE A 45 7.96 24.68 4.17
N ALA A 46 6.96 24.34 4.99
CA ALA A 46 5.61 24.90 4.94
C ALA A 46 5.14 25.26 6.35
N SER A 47 4.24 26.25 6.44
CA SER A 47 3.56 26.62 7.68
C SER A 47 2.49 25.59 8.08
N GLU A 48 2.06 25.62 9.35
CA GLU A 48 0.97 24.77 9.85
C GLU A 48 -0.34 24.96 9.06
N LYS A 49 -0.62 26.21 8.63
CA LYS A 49 -1.79 26.53 7.80
C LYS A 49 -1.69 25.83 6.44
N GLU A 50 -0.52 25.84 5.83
CA GLU A 50 -0.27 25.16 4.54
C GLU A 50 -0.33 23.65 4.67
N LEU A 51 0.21 23.08 5.75
CA LEU A 51 0.03 21.66 6.08
C LEU A 51 -1.46 21.30 6.18
N GLY A 52 -2.26 22.11 6.87
CA GLY A 52 -3.70 21.91 6.97
C GLY A 52 -4.40 21.90 5.61
N MET A 53 -3.98 22.79 4.69
CA MET A 53 -4.47 22.80 3.30
C MET A 53 -4.06 21.53 2.54
N VAL A 54 -2.79 21.12 2.65
CA VAL A 54 -2.28 19.88 2.02
C VAL A 54 -3.06 18.66 2.52
N MET A 55 -3.30 18.55 3.83
CA MET A 55 -4.09 17.47 4.44
C MET A 55 -5.54 17.49 3.96
N SER A 56 -6.16 18.67 3.87
CA SER A 56 -7.52 18.84 3.35
C SER A 56 -7.64 18.37 1.90
N VAL A 57 -6.72 18.82 1.03
CA VAL A 57 -6.66 18.40 -0.38
C VAL A 57 -6.42 16.89 -0.49
N SER A 58 -5.52 16.35 0.33
CA SER A 58 -5.27 14.91 0.37
C SER A 58 -6.52 14.12 0.78
N GLY A 59 -7.28 14.63 1.77
CA GLY A 59 -8.55 14.05 2.21
C GLY A 59 -9.61 14.03 1.10
N ILE A 60 -9.71 15.08 0.28
CA ILE A 60 -10.56 15.09 -0.92
C ILE A 60 -10.16 13.96 -1.88
N GLY A 61 -8.85 13.76 -2.08
CA GLY A 61 -8.34 12.64 -2.87
C GLY A 61 -8.81 11.29 -2.33
N MET A 62 -8.75 11.08 -1.02
CA MET A 62 -9.26 9.86 -0.38
C MET A 62 -10.75 9.64 -0.65
N LEU A 63 -11.58 10.67 -0.45
CA LEU A 63 -13.02 10.60 -0.69
C LEU A 63 -13.35 10.26 -2.15
N LEU A 64 -12.71 10.96 -3.09
CA LEU A 64 -12.89 10.71 -4.52
C LEU A 64 -12.41 9.31 -4.91
N GLY A 65 -11.30 8.84 -4.34
CA GLY A 65 -10.81 7.48 -4.56
C GLY A 65 -11.79 6.41 -4.09
N SER A 66 -12.38 6.59 -2.90
CA SER A 66 -13.42 5.69 -2.38
C SER A 66 -14.68 5.69 -3.23
N VAL A 67 -15.17 6.87 -3.64
CA VAL A 67 -16.35 6.99 -4.52
C VAL A 67 -16.09 6.35 -5.88
N THR A 68 -14.87 6.52 -6.41
CA THR A 68 -14.46 5.96 -7.71
C THR A 68 -14.62 4.45 -7.71
N VAL A 69 -14.22 3.74 -6.65
CA VAL A 69 -14.41 2.27 -6.56
C VAL A 69 -15.88 1.89 -6.42
N SER A 70 -16.66 2.64 -5.63
CA SER A 70 -18.10 2.39 -5.50
C SER A 70 -18.83 2.48 -6.84
N LEU A 71 -18.40 3.37 -7.73
CA LEU A 71 -18.93 3.51 -9.09
C LEU A 71 -18.33 2.50 -10.09
N TRP A 72 -17.08 2.07 -9.88
CA TRP A 72 -16.39 1.15 -10.79
C TRP A 72 -17.01 -0.26 -10.81
N GLY A 73 -17.74 -0.64 -9.76
CA GLY A 73 -18.44 -1.92 -9.69
C GLY A 73 -17.50 -3.14 -9.72
N SER A 74 -18.10 -4.34 -9.80
CA SER A 74 -17.43 -5.64 -9.76
C SER A 74 -16.64 -5.92 -11.06
N SER A 75 -15.56 -5.18 -11.31
CA SER A 75 -14.67 -5.46 -12.45
C SER A 75 -13.89 -6.75 -12.23
N LYS A 76 -13.76 -7.57 -13.29
CA LYS A 76 -13.02 -8.84 -13.30
C LYS A 76 -11.49 -8.70 -13.20
N HIS A 77 -10.97 -7.48 -13.11
CA HIS A 77 -9.52 -7.17 -13.15
C HIS A 77 -9.07 -6.33 -11.94
N ARG A 78 -9.45 -6.72 -10.72
CA ARG A 78 -9.15 -5.96 -9.49
C ARG A 78 -7.67 -5.94 -9.18
N ILE A 79 -6.97 -7.04 -9.45
CA ILE A 79 -5.52 -7.12 -9.25
C ILE A 79 -4.78 -6.15 -10.17
N GLU A 80 -5.20 -6.01 -11.42
CA GLU A 80 -4.61 -5.04 -12.35
C GLU A 80 -4.85 -3.60 -11.88
N GLY A 81 -6.05 -3.32 -11.36
CA GLY A 81 -6.34 -2.06 -10.68
C GLY A 81 -5.40 -1.78 -9.51
N ILE A 82 -5.21 -2.74 -8.61
CA ILE A 82 -4.26 -2.62 -7.48
C ILE A 82 -2.85 -2.30 -7.99
N LEU A 83 -2.35 -3.02 -9.01
CA LEU A 83 -1.01 -2.79 -9.55
C LEU A 83 -0.86 -1.39 -10.15
N ILE A 84 -1.84 -0.93 -10.94
CA ILE A 84 -1.83 0.41 -11.55
C ILE A 84 -1.84 1.48 -10.47
N PHE A 85 -2.73 1.38 -9.49
CA PHE A 85 -2.83 2.39 -8.43
C PHE A 85 -1.64 2.34 -7.48
N THR A 86 -1.03 1.19 -7.21
CA THR A 86 0.24 1.11 -6.45
C THR A 86 1.39 1.73 -7.23
N PHE A 87 1.42 1.61 -8.56
CA PHE A 87 2.41 2.29 -9.40
C PHE A 87 2.24 3.81 -9.33
N ILE A 88 1.00 4.32 -9.48
CA ILE A 88 0.68 5.74 -9.32
C ILE A 88 1.06 6.22 -7.92
N GLN A 89 0.73 5.45 -6.89
CA GLN A 89 1.11 5.74 -5.50
C GLN A 89 2.63 5.86 -5.32
N GLY A 90 3.41 4.97 -5.95
CA GLY A 90 4.86 5.04 -5.97
C GLY A 90 5.40 6.28 -6.67
N LEU A 91 4.79 6.68 -7.80
CA LEU A 91 5.13 7.94 -8.47
C LEU A 91 4.82 9.16 -7.59
N CYS A 92 3.68 9.19 -6.90
CA CYS A 92 3.33 10.26 -5.96
C CYS A 92 4.34 10.36 -4.80
N LEU A 93 4.82 9.23 -4.28
CA LEU A 93 5.88 9.19 -3.27
C LEU A 93 7.20 9.75 -3.82
N CYS A 94 7.59 9.38 -5.04
CA CYS A 94 8.76 9.94 -5.70
C CYS A 94 8.63 11.47 -5.89
N LEU A 95 7.45 11.95 -6.30
CA LEU A 95 7.17 13.39 -6.45
C LEU A 95 7.35 14.15 -5.13
N GLY A 96 6.95 13.55 -4.00
CA GLY A 96 7.18 14.11 -2.66
C GLY A 96 8.66 14.28 -2.31
N GLY A 97 9.56 13.58 -3.00
CA GLY A 97 11.00 13.74 -2.84
C GLY A 97 11.61 14.92 -3.60
N PHE A 98 10.88 15.49 -4.58
CA PHE A 98 11.36 16.62 -5.38
C PHE A 98 11.02 17.97 -4.75
N LYS A 99 11.64 19.03 -5.28
CA LYS A 99 11.64 20.44 -4.83
C LYS A 99 10.43 20.84 -3.94
N THR A 100 10.77 21.41 -2.78
CA THR A 100 9.89 21.84 -1.69
C THR A 100 8.93 22.95 -2.11
N ALA A 101 7.81 22.56 -2.71
CA ALA A 101 6.67 23.44 -2.97
C ALA A 101 5.41 22.83 -2.36
N VAL A 102 4.67 23.62 -1.59
CA VAL A 102 3.42 23.22 -0.93
C VAL A 102 2.43 22.64 -1.94
N VAL A 103 2.36 23.21 -3.13
CA VAL A 103 1.52 22.73 -4.23
C VAL A 103 1.89 21.30 -4.65
N LEU A 104 3.19 20.99 -4.71
CA LEU A 104 3.65 19.66 -5.09
C LEU A 104 3.32 18.62 -3.99
N ALA A 105 3.44 19.01 -2.72
CA ALA A 105 3.01 18.20 -1.59
C ALA A 105 1.49 17.96 -1.59
N ALA A 106 0.68 18.96 -1.95
CA ALA A 106 -0.77 18.82 -2.08
C ALA A 106 -1.16 17.86 -3.23
N ILE A 107 -0.54 17.99 -4.41
CA ILE A 107 -0.79 17.10 -5.55
C ILE A 107 -0.34 15.67 -5.24
N GLY A 108 0.86 15.52 -4.65
CA GLY A 108 1.39 14.23 -4.24
C GLY A 108 0.53 13.55 -3.17
N GLY A 109 0.11 14.30 -2.14
CA GLY A 109 -0.78 13.82 -1.09
C GLY A 109 -2.17 13.43 -1.60
N PHE A 110 -2.75 14.22 -2.49
CA PHE A 110 -3.98 13.88 -3.21
C PHE A 110 -3.85 12.57 -3.97
N GLY A 111 -2.86 12.45 -4.85
CA GLY A 111 -2.67 11.26 -5.68
C GLY A 111 -2.36 10.02 -4.85
N TYR A 112 -1.59 10.18 -3.77
CA TYR A 112 -1.28 9.09 -2.85
C TYR A 112 -2.53 8.60 -2.10
N LEU A 113 -3.32 9.49 -1.49
CA LEU A 113 -4.52 9.08 -0.74
C LEU A 113 -5.66 8.62 -1.65
N PHE A 114 -5.80 9.20 -2.84
CA PHE A 114 -6.71 8.70 -3.88
C PHE A 114 -6.36 7.25 -4.25
N SER A 115 -5.10 7.00 -4.61
CA SER A 115 -4.63 5.66 -4.98
C SER A 115 -4.76 4.68 -3.82
N ARG A 116 -4.44 5.12 -2.59
CA ARG A 116 -4.57 4.31 -1.38
C ARG A 116 -6.01 3.88 -1.11
N ALA A 117 -6.96 4.80 -1.24
CA ALA A 117 -8.38 4.49 -1.09
C ALA A 117 -8.81 3.40 -2.09
N VAL A 118 -8.42 3.55 -3.36
CA VAL A 118 -8.72 2.56 -4.40
C VAL A 118 -8.11 1.19 -4.10
N ILE A 119 -6.81 1.15 -3.75
CA ILE A 119 -6.07 -0.09 -3.43
C ILE A 119 -6.73 -0.82 -2.26
N VAL A 120 -7.05 -0.11 -1.17
CA VAL A 120 -7.65 -0.71 0.04
C VAL A 120 -9.03 -1.27 -0.28
N SER A 121 -9.87 -0.53 -0.99
CA SER A 121 -11.20 -0.99 -1.39
C SER A 121 -11.13 -2.23 -2.27
N LEU A 122 -10.28 -2.23 -3.30
CA LEU A 122 -10.11 -3.40 -4.18
C LEU A 122 -9.58 -4.62 -3.42
N ASN A 123 -8.62 -4.42 -2.51
CA ASN A 123 -8.09 -5.51 -1.67
C ASN A 123 -9.19 -6.12 -0.80
N HIS A 124 -9.97 -5.28 -0.10
CA HIS A 124 -11.09 -5.74 0.72
C HIS A 124 -12.09 -6.56 -0.09
N THR A 125 -12.46 -6.09 -1.29
CA THR A 125 -13.38 -6.84 -2.16
C THR A 125 -12.80 -8.19 -2.59
N ILE A 126 -11.51 -8.27 -2.94
CA ILE A 126 -10.87 -9.55 -3.30
C ILE A 126 -10.94 -10.55 -2.14
N TRP A 127 -10.65 -10.10 -0.93
CA TRP A 127 -10.68 -10.98 0.24
C TRP A 127 -12.10 -11.37 0.63
N GLN A 128 -13.07 -10.46 0.53
CA GLN A 128 -14.49 -10.79 0.75
C GLN A 128 -15.00 -11.86 -0.23
N GLN A 129 -14.62 -11.78 -1.51
CA GLN A 129 -15.09 -12.73 -2.52
C GLN A 129 -14.39 -14.10 -2.47
N LYS A 130 -13.14 -14.14 -1.98
CA LYS A 130 -12.32 -15.39 -1.96
C LYS A 130 -12.35 -16.15 -0.64
N VAL A 131 -12.85 -15.53 0.42
CA VAL A 131 -12.89 -16.12 1.75
C VAL A 131 -14.34 -16.44 2.11
N PRO A 132 -14.65 -17.71 2.45
CA PRO A 132 -15.98 -18.11 2.94
C PRO A 132 -16.38 -17.28 4.17
N GLN A 133 -17.68 -16.97 4.31
CA GLN A 133 -18.19 -16.09 5.37
C GLN A 133 -17.73 -16.52 6.77
N ASP A 134 -17.72 -17.83 7.04
CA ASP A 134 -17.30 -18.42 8.32
C ASP A 134 -15.83 -18.16 8.69
N LEU A 135 -14.99 -17.84 7.70
CA LEU A 135 -13.56 -17.60 7.88
C LEU A 135 -13.17 -16.13 7.67
N GLN A 136 -14.07 -15.27 7.20
CA GLN A 136 -13.77 -13.87 6.89
C GLN A 136 -13.23 -13.12 8.11
N GLY A 137 -13.92 -13.20 9.25
CA GLY A 137 -13.48 -12.53 10.49
C GLY A 137 -12.06 -12.92 10.91
N ARG A 138 -11.70 -14.21 10.76
CA ARG A 138 -10.38 -14.75 11.10
C ARG A 138 -9.30 -14.27 10.12
N VAL A 139 -9.58 -14.28 8.82
CA VAL A 139 -8.65 -13.84 7.79
C VAL A 139 -8.41 -12.33 7.85
N PHE A 140 -9.46 -11.53 8.07
CA PHE A 140 -9.31 -10.08 8.26
C PHE A 140 -8.56 -9.74 9.55
N ALA A 141 -8.78 -10.49 10.64
CA ALA A 141 -7.99 -10.31 11.86
C ALA A 141 -6.49 -10.58 11.63
N LEU A 142 -6.15 -11.65 10.88
CA LEU A 142 -4.77 -11.94 10.51
C LEU A 142 -4.15 -10.83 9.65
N GLN A 143 -4.86 -10.34 8.63
CA GLN A 143 -4.38 -9.23 7.81
C GLN A 143 -4.19 -7.95 8.61
N ASN A 144 -5.15 -7.59 9.46
CA ASN A 144 -5.03 -6.44 10.34
C ASN A 144 -3.83 -6.58 11.28
N MET A 145 -3.60 -7.77 11.85
CA MET A 145 -2.45 -8.02 12.70
C MET A 145 -1.14 -7.83 11.93
N MET A 146 -1.06 -8.31 10.68
CA MET A 146 0.12 -8.12 9.82
C MET A 146 0.35 -6.64 9.49
N GLU A 147 -0.69 -5.92 9.07
CA GLU A 147 -0.63 -4.48 8.79
C GLU A 147 -0.14 -3.71 10.03
N LYS A 148 -0.79 -3.91 11.18
CA LYS A 148 -0.45 -3.20 12.43
C LYS A 148 0.97 -3.54 12.90
N SER A 149 1.40 -4.79 12.77
CA SER A 149 2.76 -5.20 13.14
C SER A 149 3.81 -4.49 12.30
N LEU A 150 3.60 -4.41 10.97
CA LEU A 150 4.51 -3.69 10.07
C LEU A 150 4.48 -2.19 10.34
N LEU A 151 3.32 -1.61 10.64
CA LEU A 151 3.21 -0.21 11.04
C LEU A 151 4.01 0.07 12.33
N VAL A 152 3.95 -0.80 13.34
CA VAL A 152 4.76 -0.64 14.56
C VAL A 152 6.25 -0.68 14.23
N VAL A 153 6.71 -1.64 13.41
CA VAL A 153 8.11 -1.73 13.00
C VAL A 153 8.56 -0.45 12.28
N THR A 154 7.76 0.07 11.35
CA THR A 154 8.10 1.31 10.64
C THR A 154 8.06 2.53 11.55
N HIS A 155 7.13 2.62 12.51
CA HIS A 155 7.06 3.77 13.42
C HIS A 155 8.28 3.81 14.35
N LEU A 156 8.74 2.65 14.82
CA LEU A 156 9.95 2.57 15.64
C LEU A 156 11.23 2.79 14.80
N GLY A 157 11.25 2.31 13.55
CA GLY A 157 12.44 2.34 12.70
C GLY A 157 12.63 3.61 11.88
N ALA A 158 11.56 4.27 11.45
CA ALA A 158 11.64 5.35 10.45
C ALA A 158 12.41 6.57 10.97
N ALA A 159 12.16 7.01 12.21
CA ALA A 159 12.86 8.17 12.78
C ALA A 159 14.37 7.91 12.97
N PRO A 160 14.81 6.82 13.64
CA PRO A 160 16.24 6.49 13.72
C PRO A 160 16.90 6.31 12.36
N LEU A 161 16.20 5.70 11.40
CA LEU A 161 16.72 5.51 10.05
C LEU A 161 16.99 6.86 9.35
N VAL A 162 16.11 7.84 9.54
CA VAL A 162 16.34 9.19 9.02
C VAL A 162 17.49 9.87 9.74
N GLU A 163 17.54 9.83 11.07
CA GLU A 163 18.54 10.56 11.86
C GLU A 163 19.96 10.00 11.71
N PHE A 164 20.12 8.68 11.76
CA PHE A 164 21.46 8.05 11.78
C PHE A 164 21.98 7.66 10.40
N LEU A 165 21.11 7.42 9.41
CA LEU A 165 21.52 6.98 8.07
C LEU A 165 21.32 8.09 7.05
N PHE A 166 20.09 8.59 6.88
CA PHE A 166 19.79 9.49 5.76
C PHE A 166 20.25 10.93 5.96
N LYS A 167 20.15 11.47 7.19
CA LYS A 167 20.60 12.83 7.51
C LYS A 167 22.11 13.02 7.32
N PRO A 168 23.02 12.14 7.81
CA PRO A 168 24.45 12.31 7.55
C PRO A 168 24.81 12.12 6.08
N LEU A 169 24.16 11.18 5.37
CA LEU A 169 24.40 10.95 3.94
C LEU A 169 23.99 12.14 3.05
N MET A 170 22.99 12.92 3.49
CA MET A 170 22.47 14.11 2.80
C MET A 170 22.93 15.44 3.41
N SER A 171 23.98 15.42 4.25
CA SER A 171 24.65 16.63 4.72
C SER A 171 25.54 17.23 3.63
N GLU A 172 25.95 18.49 3.75
CA GLU A 172 26.76 19.21 2.74
C GLU A 172 28.08 18.51 2.37
N ASN A 173 28.62 17.69 3.27
CA ASN A 173 29.82 16.88 3.05
C ASN A 173 29.53 15.37 2.89
N GLY A 174 28.26 15.00 2.73
CA GLY A 174 27.83 13.60 2.65
C GLY A 174 28.14 12.94 1.30
N MET A 175 28.37 11.64 1.30
CA MET A 175 28.71 10.87 0.08
C MET A 175 27.63 10.95 -1.02
N LEU A 176 26.37 11.19 -0.65
CA LEU A 176 25.26 11.31 -1.60
C LEU A 176 25.00 12.75 -2.04
N ALA A 177 25.66 13.75 -1.43
CA ALA A 177 25.49 15.17 -1.74
C ALA A 177 25.85 15.48 -3.21
N SER A 178 26.92 14.86 -3.73
CA SER A 178 27.39 15.09 -5.10
C SER A 178 26.57 14.39 -6.19
N SER A 179 25.82 13.34 -5.86
CA SER A 179 25.04 12.55 -6.83
C SER A 179 23.54 12.77 -6.66
N VAL A 180 22.96 12.25 -5.57
CA VAL A 180 21.52 12.31 -5.32
C VAL A 180 21.11 13.69 -4.80
N GLY A 181 22.00 14.36 -4.06
CA GLY A 181 21.84 15.74 -3.60
C GLY A 181 21.73 16.76 -4.74
N ARG A 182 22.21 16.44 -5.95
CA ARG A 182 22.02 17.29 -7.14
C ARG A 182 20.59 17.28 -7.68
N ILE A 183 19.85 16.19 -7.44
CA ILE A 183 18.47 15.99 -7.92
C ILE A 183 17.46 16.36 -6.83
N ILE A 184 17.70 15.91 -5.59
CA ILE A 184 16.79 16.08 -4.44
C ILE A 184 17.12 17.35 -3.64
N GLY A 185 18.36 17.83 -3.70
CA GLY A 185 18.89 18.87 -2.82
C GLY A 185 19.59 18.30 -1.58
N VAL A 186 20.39 19.14 -0.94
CA VAL A 186 21.07 18.88 0.35
C VAL A 186 20.47 19.83 1.38
N GLY A 187 20.37 19.41 2.65
CA GLY A 187 19.89 20.25 3.75
C GLY A 187 18.81 19.59 4.61
N ASP A 188 18.23 20.37 5.51
CA ASP A 188 17.20 19.88 6.44
C ASP A 188 15.96 19.37 5.69
N GLY A 189 15.42 18.25 6.17
CA GLY A 189 14.29 17.55 5.54
C GLY A 189 14.63 16.68 4.33
N ARG A 190 15.84 16.79 3.74
CA ARG A 190 16.22 16.03 2.54
C ARG A 190 16.46 14.53 2.79
N GLY A 191 16.83 14.17 4.03
CA GLY A 191 16.87 12.77 4.44
C GLY A 191 15.49 12.09 4.40
N MET A 192 14.42 12.82 4.78
CA MET A 192 13.04 12.34 4.67
C MET A 192 12.59 12.25 3.21
N ALA A 193 12.92 13.26 2.41
CA ALA A 193 12.62 13.29 0.98
C ALA A 193 13.24 12.09 0.24
N LEU A 194 14.52 11.77 0.52
CA LEU A 194 15.19 10.60 -0.05
C LEU A 194 14.47 9.30 0.32
N LEU A 195 14.08 9.16 1.59
CA LEU A 195 13.39 7.96 2.05
C LEU A 195 12.02 7.81 1.36
N PHE A 196 11.29 8.90 1.07
CA PHE A 196 10.07 8.84 0.26
C PHE A 196 10.34 8.40 -1.19
N VAL A 197 11.40 8.89 -1.83
CA VAL A 197 11.80 8.40 -3.16
C VAL A 197 12.11 6.90 -3.11
N LEU A 198 12.86 6.44 -2.11
CA LEU A 198 13.19 5.03 -1.96
C LEU A 198 11.94 4.17 -1.74
N MET A 199 10.98 4.62 -0.92
CA MET A 199 9.70 3.92 -0.74
C MET A 199 8.85 3.95 -2.01
N GLY A 200 8.89 5.03 -2.79
CA GLY A 200 8.22 5.12 -4.09
C GLY A 200 8.80 4.14 -5.11
N LEU A 201 10.14 4.07 -5.20
CA LEU A 201 10.85 3.12 -6.04
C LEU A 201 10.62 1.68 -5.59
N LEU A 202 10.56 1.42 -4.28
CA LEU A 202 10.23 0.11 -3.71
C LEU A 202 8.83 -0.33 -4.15
N ASN A 203 7.82 0.55 -4.08
CA ASN A 203 6.47 0.27 -4.57
C ASN A 203 6.45 0.00 -6.07
N ILE A 204 7.13 0.81 -6.88
CA ILE A 204 7.23 0.60 -8.33
C ILE A 204 7.91 -0.73 -8.64
N GLY A 205 9.00 -1.06 -7.93
CA GLY A 205 9.71 -2.32 -8.06
C GLY A 205 8.84 -3.52 -7.68
N ALA A 206 8.09 -3.41 -6.58
CA ALA A 206 7.13 -4.43 -6.17
C ALA A 206 6.04 -4.66 -7.22
N VAL A 207 5.52 -3.58 -7.84
CA VAL A 207 4.58 -3.69 -8.95
C VAL A 207 5.21 -4.39 -10.15
N LEU A 208 6.46 -4.06 -10.51
CA LEU A 208 7.16 -4.69 -11.63
C LEU A 208 7.36 -6.20 -11.42
N VAL A 209 7.74 -6.60 -10.21
CA VAL A 209 7.90 -8.01 -9.82
C VAL A 209 6.54 -8.72 -9.80
N ALA A 210 5.51 -8.08 -9.23
CA ALA A 210 4.16 -8.59 -9.19
C ALA A 210 3.57 -8.78 -10.60
N TYR A 211 3.79 -7.82 -11.51
CA TYR A 211 3.32 -7.87 -12.89
C TYR A 211 3.98 -9.01 -13.69
N ARG A 212 5.26 -9.30 -13.42
CA ARG A 212 5.96 -10.45 -14.04
C ARG A 212 5.50 -11.79 -13.49
N THR A 213 4.88 -11.81 -12.31
CA THR A 213 4.46 -13.05 -11.65
C THR A 213 3.09 -13.47 -12.16
N ARG A 214 3.05 -14.42 -13.12
CA ARG A 214 1.82 -14.96 -13.72
C ARG A 214 0.79 -15.45 -12.70
N GLU A 215 1.24 -15.99 -11.58
CA GLU A 215 0.36 -16.48 -10.50
C GLU A 215 -0.47 -15.35 -9.88
N LEU A 216 0.05 -14.12 -9.77
CA LEU A 216 -0.70 -13.00 -9.22
C LEU A 216 -1.84 -12.59 -10.16
N ARG A 217 -1.57 -12.58 -11.47
CA ARG A 217 -2.58 -12.30 -12.50
C ARG A 217 -3.63 -13.41 -12.63
N ARG A 218 -3.29 -14.64 -12.22
CA ARG A 218 -4.20 -15.79 -12.26
C ARG A 218 -4.94 -16.05 -10.95
N VAL A 219 -4.64 -15.32 -9.87
CA VAL A 219 -5.40 -15.42 -8.61
C VAL A 219 -6.90 -15.26 -8.85
N GLU A 220 -7.32 -14.38 -9.77
CA GLU A 220 -8.74 -14.19 -10.15
C GLU A 220 -9.32 -15.35 -11.00
N ARG A 221 -8.48 -16.16 -11.65
CA ARG A 221 -8.90 -17.26 -12.55
C ARG A 221 -8.76 -18.66 -11.93
N GLU A 222 -7.79 -18.85 -11.04
CA GLU A 222 -7.44 -20.16 -10.44
C GLU A 222 -8.20 -20.44 -9.14
N LEU A 223 -8.84 -19.44 -8.54
CA LEU A 223 -9.60 -19.56 -7.31
C LEU A 223 -11.05 -19.19 -7.58
N PRO A 224 -11.98 -20.18 -7.65
CA PRO A 224 -13.40 -19.92 -7.72
C PRO A 224 -13.82 -18.99 -6.57
N ASP A 225 -14.72 -18.07 -6.85
CA ASP A 225 -15.35 -17.24 -5.82
C ASP A 225 -15.99 -18.15 -4.77
N ALA A 226 -15.96 -17.76 -3.49
CA ALA A 226 -16.50 -18.59 -2.41
C ALA A 226 -17.98 -18.95 -2.65
N ASP A 227 -18.74 -18.02 -3.24
CA ASP A 227 -20.14 -18.21 -3.64
C ASP A 227 -20.30 -19.38 -4.64
N ARG A 228 -19.32 -19.66 -5.50
CA ARG A 228 -19.33 -20.83 -6.40
C ARG A 228 -19.09 -22.15 -5.67
N PHE A 229 -18.34 -22.14 -4.57
CA PHE A 229 -18.13 -23.34 -3.75
C PHE A 229 -19.40 -23.73 -2.97
N GLU A 230 -20.18 -22.76 -2.48
CA GLU A 230 -21.48 -23.05 -1.85
C GLU A 230 -22.48 -23.61 -2.86
N VAL A 231 -22.59 -23.01 -4.07
CA VAL A 231 -23.53 -23.48 -5.09
C VAL A 231 -23.22 -24.92 -5.55
N ASP A 232 -21.96 -25.25 -5.81
CA ASP A 232 -21.54 -26.59 -6.26
C ASP A 232 -21.76 -27.66 -5.17
N ASN A 233 -21.48 -27.33 -3.91
CA ASN A 233 -21.77 -28.23 -2.79
C ASN A 233 -23.28 -28.46 -2.62
N THR A 234 -24.10 -27.40 -2.75
CA THR A 234 -25.56 -27.50 -2.59
C THR A 234 -26.20 -28.28 -3.74
N GLU A 235 -25.72 -28.13 -4.98
CA GLU A 235 -26.15 -28.96 -6.12
C GLU A 235 -25.71 -30.43 -5.95
N SER A 236 -24.49 -30.67 -5.46
CA SER A 236 -24.00 -32.03 -5.21
C SER A 236 -24.81 -32.77 -4.13
N GLU A 237 -25.20 -32.08 -3.05
CA GLU A 237 -26.05 -32.64 -2.00
C GLU A 237 -27.47 -32.91 -2.50
N ASN A 238 -28.06 -32.01 -3.29
CA ASN A 238 -29.38 -32.21 -3.89
C ASN A 238 -29.41 -33.34 -4.92
N THR A 239 -28.31 -33.55 -5.66
CA THR A 239 -28.23 -34.63 -6.66
C THR A 239 -27.98 -36.00 -6.00
N ALA A 240 -27.31 -36.03 -4.84
CA ALA A 240 -27.11 -37.25 -4.05
C ALA A 240 -28.36 -37.65 -3.21
N ALA A 241 -29.28 -36.71 -3.01
CA ALA A 241 -30.54 -36.93 -2.30
C ALA A 241 -31.71 -37.40 -3.20
N CYS A 242 -31.52 -37.43 -4.52
CA CYS A 242 -32.45 -37.99 -5.51
C CYS A 242 -32.04 -39.40 -5.96
#